data_AF-A0A2S2CL70-F1
#
_entry.id   AF-A0A2S2CL70-F1
#
_cell.length_a   1.000
_cell.length_b   1.000
_cell.length_c   1.000
_cell.angle_alpha   90.00
_cell.angle_beta   90.00
_cell.angle_gamma   90.00
#
_symmetry.space_group_name_H-M   'P 1'
#
loop_
_entity.id
_entity.type
_entity.pdbx_description
1 polymer ?
#
loop_
_entity_poly.entity_id
_entity_poly.type
_entity_poly.pdbx_seq_one_letter_code
_entity_poly.pdbx_strand_id
1 'polypeptide(L)'
;MPVTQDDATLMDILQGGRCFYCGEPVGAKATFDHLIPQAYGGADEPANVVLAHRRCNQRKGDRLPSPGELDRFFQERRGSRLGIWPPLKALRDAEPGDEWIAVARAIADLRT
;
A
#
# COMPACT_ATOMS: atom_id res chain seq x y z
N MET A 1 4.65 0.59 13.53
CA MET A 1 5.92 -0.08 13.89
C MET A 1 6.62 -0.40 12.58
N PRO A 2 7.93 -0.17 12.42
CA PRO A 2 8.55 -0.44 11.14
C PRO A 2 8.30 -1.87 10.68
N VAL A 3 8.03 -2.03 9.37
CA VAL A 3 7.82 -3.33 8.72
C VAL A 3 8.95 -4.27 9.15
N THR A 4 8.58 -5.35 9.82
CA THR A 4 9.55 -6.32 10.35
C THR A 4 10.09 -7.22 9.24
N GLN A 5 11.13 -7.99 9.55
CA GLN A 5 11.65 -9.00 8.62
C GLN A 5 10.60 -10.10 8.31
N ASP A 6 9.72 -10.40 9.27
CA ASP A 6 8.63 -11.36 9.07
C ASP A 6 7.56 -10.79 8.14
N ASP A 7 7.23 -9.51 8.29
CA ASP A 7 6.31 -8.80 7.38
C ASP A 7 6.86 -8.72 5.96
N ALA A 8 8.17 -8.48 5.82
CA ALA A 8 8.87 -8.48 4.54
C ALA A 8 8.76 -9.83 3.83
N THR A 9 8.98 -10.92 4.57
CA THR A 9 8.85 -12.30 4.05
C THR A 9 7.41 -12.60 3.64
N LEU A 10 6.44 -12.17 4.46
CA LEU A 10 5.03 -12.39 4.16
C LEU A 10 4.57 -11.61 2.93
N MET A 11 5.06 -10.38 2.72
CA MET A 11 4.78 -9.61 1.51
C MET A 11 5.39 -10.23 0.26
N ASP A 12 6.60 -10.80 0.35
CA ASP A 12 7.21 -11.55 -0.74
C ASP A 12 6.33 -12.74 -1.16
N ILE A 13 5.86 -13.52 -0.19
CA ILE A 13 4.94 -14.65 -0.44
C ILE A 13 3.62 -14.17 -1.03
N LEU A 14 3.00 -13.14 -0.44
CA LEU A 14 1.68 -12.64 -0.85
C LEU A 14 1.68 -12.15 -2.31
N GLN A 15 2.75 -11.46 -2.71
CA GLN A 15 2.91 -10.92 -4.05
C GLN A 15 3.65 -11.88 -5.01
N GLY A 16 4.02 -13.08 -4.55
CA GLY A 16 4.75 -14.07 -5.32
C GLY A 16 6.11 -13.57 -5.84
N GLY A 17 6.81 -12.76 -5.06
CA GLY A 17 8.09 -12.16 -5.44
C GLY A 17 8.00 -11.21 -6.63
N ARG A 18 6.81 -10.64 -6.89
CA ARG A 18 6.56 -9.71 -8.00
C ARG A 18 6.30 -8.30 -7.51
N CYS A 19 6.76 -7.35 -8.31
CA CYS A 19 6.56 -5.93 -8.06
C CYS A 19 5.07 -5.62 -8.16
N PHE A 20 4.52 -4.97 -7.14
CA PHE A 20 3.13 -4.56 -7.09
C PHE A 20 2.73 -3.72 -8.31
N TYR A 21 3.61 -2.82 -8.74
CA TYR A 21 3.33 -1.84 -9.78
C TYR A 21 3.44 -2.37 -11.21
N CYS A 22 4.42 -3.24 -11.50
CA CYS A 22 4.66 -3.70 -12.87
C CYS A 22 4.45 -5.21 -13.08
N GLY A 23 4.26 -6.00 -12.02
CA GLY A 23 4.08 -7.45 -12.10
C GLY A 23 5.34 -8.26 -12.39
N GLU A 24 6.46 -7.59 -12.68
CA GLU A 24 7.75 -8.25 -12.94
C GLU A 24 8.45 -8.69 -11.64
N PRO A 25 9.26 -9.78 -11.66
CA PRO A 25 9.99 -10.25 -10.49
C PRO A 25 10.87 -9.16 -9.86
N VAL A 26 10.83 -9.02 -8.52
CA VAL A 26 11.63 -7.99 -7.82
C VAL A 26 13.10 -8.37 -7.62
N GLY A 27 13.38 -9.66 -7.43
CA GLY A 27 14.72 -10.15 -7.12
C GLY A 27 15.28 -9.60 -5.81
N ALA A 28 16.59 -9.77 -5.60
CA ALA A 28 17.27 -9.47 -4.34
C ALA A 28 17.31 -7.98 -3.94
N LYS A 29 16.92 -7.05 -4.83
CA LYS A 29 16.91 -5.60 -4.58
C LYS A 29 15.49 -5.05 -4.42
N ALA A 30 14.57 -5.89 -3.94
CA ALA A 30 13.23 -5.47 -3.62
C ALA A 30 13.21 -4.36 -2.57
N THR A 31 12.23 -3.50 -2.66
CA THR A 31 11.95 -2.44 -1.69
C THR A 31 10.50 -2.54 -1.24
N PHE A 32 10.17 -1.84 -0.17
CA PHE A 32 8.82 -1.68 0.31
C PHE A 32 8.33 -0.27 0.00
N ASP A 33 7.06 -0.14 -0.36
CA ASP A 33 6.43 1.14 -0.66
C ASP A 33 5.11 1.30 0.08
N HIS A 34 4.86 2.50 0.59
CA HIS A 34 3.61 2.86 1.26
C HIS A 34 2.58 3.26 0.20
N LEU A 35 1.46 2.54 0.12
CA LEU A 35 0.41 2.87 -0.86
C LEU A 35 -0.14 4.27 -0.62
N ILE A 36 -0.55 4.57 0.61
CA ILE A 36 -0.72 5.95 1.06
C ILE A 36 0.65 6.46 1.52
N PRO A 37 1.22 7.49 0.87
CA PRO A 37 2.55 7.99 1.20
C PRO A 37 2.68 8.48 2.64
N GLN A 38 3.87 8.31 3.21
CA GLN A 38 4.19 8.81 4.56
C GLN A 38 4.03 10.34 4.65
N ALA A 39 4.26 11.06 3.55
CA ALA A 39 4.04 12.51 3.46
C ALA A 39 2.61 12.94 3.85
N TYR A 40 1.64 12.02 3.78
CA TYR A 40 0.24 12.27 4.17
C TYR A 40 -0.19 11.50 5.40
N GLY A 41 0.76 11.00 6.19
CA GLY A 41 0.49 10.22 7.40
C GLY A 41 0.23 8.74 7.14
N GLY A 42 0.64 8.22 5.97
CA GLY A 42 0.63 6.79 5.67
C GLY A 42 1.31 5.97 6.76
N ALA A 43 0.61 4.99 7.32
CA ALA A 43 1.16 4.13 8.36
C ALA A 43 2.29 3.25 7.81
N ASP A 44 3.36 3.15 8.58
CA ASP A 44 4.44 2.19 8.32
C ASP A 44 4.02 0.82 8.88
N GLU A 45 3.07 0.17 8.21
CA GLU A 45 2.48 -1.09 8.65
C GLU A 45 2.18 -1.98 7.43
N PRO A 46 2.21 -3.32 7.57
CA PRO A 46 1.94 -4.24 6.46
C PRO A 46 0.58 -4.03 5.78
N ALA A 47 -0.37 -3.42 6.50
CA ALA A 47 -1.71 -3.09 6.01
C ALA A 47 -1.73 -1.91 5.01
N ASN A 48 -0.62 -1.17 4.86
CA ASN A 48 -0.46 -0.03 3.93
C ASN A 48 0.80 -0.17 3.03
N VAL A 49 1.54 -1.27 3.12
CA VAL A 49 2.81 -1.44 2.42
C VAL A 49 2.75 -2.56 1.37
N VAL A 50 3.50 -2.41 0.28
CA VAL A 50 3.66 -3.41 -0.80
C VAL A 50 5.12 -3.63 -1.18
N LEU A 51 5.41 -4.79 -1.76
CA LEU A 51 6.70 -5.12 -2.36
C LEU A 51 6.81 -4.49 -3.76
N ALA A 52 7.89 -3.76 -4.02
CA ALA A 52 8.10 -3.06 -5.29
C ALA A 52 9.58 -2.99 -5.68
N HIS A 53 9.86 -2.81 -6.98
CA HIS A 53 11.18 -2.35 -7.41
C HIS A 53 11.42 -0.93 -6.93
N ARG A 54 12.68 -0.60 -6.57
CA ARG A 54 13.10 0.78 -6.28
C ARG A 54 12.68 1.79 -7.36
N ARG A 55 12.85 1.45 -8.65
CA ARG A 55 12.47 2.35 -9.77
C ARG A 55 10.96 2.57 -9.86
N CYS A 56 10.16 1.55 -9.57
CA CYS A 56 8.71 1.62 -9.66
C CYS A 56 8.14 2.40 -8.49
N ASN A 57 8.65 2.13 -7.28
CA ASN A 57 8.40 2.92 -6.08
C ASN A 57 8.72 4.41 -6.35
N GLN A 58 9.93 4.75 -6.81
CA GLN A 58 10.28 6.15 -7.13
C GLN A 58 9.38 6.80 -8.16
N ARG A 59 8.94 6.05 -9.18
CA ARG A 59 8.00 6.55 -10.18
C ARG A 59 6.61 6.78 -9.62
N LYS A 60 6.19 6.02 -8.61
CA LYS A 60 4.97 6.28 -7.85
C LYS A 60 5.16 7.55 -7.02
N GLY A 61 6.24 7.66 -6.26
CA GLY A 61 6.52 8.85 -5.43
C GLY A 61 5.43 9.10 -4.40
N ASP A 62 5.01 10.35 -4.24
CA ASP A 62 3.98 10.72 -3.27
C ASP A 62 2.57 10.77 -3.90
N ARG A 63 2.29 10.11 -5.02
CA ARG A 63 0.90 10.10 -5.51
C ARG A 63 0.04 9.12 -4.68
N LEU A 64 -1.25 9.42 -4.51
CA LEU A 64 -2.20 8.40 -4.07
C LEU A 64 -2.27 7.24 -5.08
N PRO A 65 -2.57 6.01 -4.62
CA PRO A 65 -2.70 4.88 -5.52
C PRO A 65 -3.88 5.09 -6.47
N SER A 66 -3.74 4.63 -7.71
CA SER A 66 -4.82 4.71 -8.69
C SER A 66 -5.92 3.69 -8.36
N PRO A 67 -7.13 3.83 -8.93
CA PRO A 67 -8.19 2.84 -8.76
C PRO A 67 -7.75 1.41 -9.10
N GLY A 68 -7.02 1.22 -10.21
CA GLY A 68 -6.51 -0.12 -10.58
C GLY A 68 -5.46 -0.67 -9.63
N GLU A 69 -4.67 0.19 -8.98
CA GLU A 69 -3.75 -0.22 -7.92
C GLU A 69 -4.49 -0.60 -6.66
N LEU A 70 -5.52 0.17 -6.27
CA LEU A 70 -6.39 -0.21 -5.17
C LEU A 70 -7.03 -1.58 -5.44
N ASP A 71 -7.67 -1.77 -6.59
CA ASP A 71 -8.29 -3.05 -6.94
C ASP A 71 -7.30 -4.22 -6.80
N ARG A 72 -6.08 -4.07 -7.34
CA ARG A 72 -5.02 -5.06 -7.19
C ARG A 72 -4.68 -5.32 -5.73
N PHE A 73 -4.46 -4.28 -4.94
CA PHE A 73 -4.15 -4.42 -3.52
C PHE A 73 -5.24 -5.19 -2.78
N PHE A 74 -6.50 -4.83 -2.99
CA PHE A 74 -7.62 -5.50 -2.35
C PHE A 74 -7.74 -6.97 -2.78
N GLN A 75 -7.42 -7.31 -4.04
CA GLN A 75 -7.38 -8.70 -4.50
C GLN A 75 -6.24 -9.49 -3.85
N GLU A 76 -5.02 -8.95 -3.83
CA GLU A 76 -3.87 -9.60 -3.18
C GLU A 76 -4.10 -9.80 -1.68
N ARG A 77 -4.85 -8.89 -1.04
CA ARG A 77 -5.19 -8.97 0.39
C ARG A 77 -6.41 -9.85 0.69
N ARG A 78 -7.12 -10.36 -0.32
CA ARG A 78 -8.32 -11.18 -0.12
C ARG A 78 -7.96 -12.47 0.62
N GLY A 79 -8.47 -12.61 1.84
CA GLY A 79 -8.17 -13.77 2.70
C GLY A 79 -6.78 -13.75 3.34
N SER A 80 -6.01 -12.65 3.20
CA SER A 80 -4.75 -12.44 3.90
C SER A 80 -4.99 -12.05 5.36
N ARG A 81 -4.05 -12.41 6.25
CA ARG A 81 -4.05 -12.01 7.67
C ARG A 81 -3.53 -10.60 7.92
N LEU A 82 -2.88 -9.98 6.93
CA LEU A 82 -2.22 -8.68 7.10
C LEU A 82 -3.18 -7.47 7.15
N GLY A 83 -4.48 -7.69 7.01
CA GLY A 83 -5.49 -6.63 7.06
C GLY A 83 -5.36 -5.61 5.92
N ILE A 84 -6.22 -4.61 5.97
CA ILE A 84 -6.24 -3.46 5.05
C ILE A 84 -6.40 -2.22 5.92
N TRP A 85 -5.48 -1.27 5.75
CA TRP A 85 -5.49 -0.05 6.54
C TRP A 85 -6.75 0.79 6.23
N PRO A 86 -7.52 1.26 7.24
CA PRO A 86 -8.82 1.91 7.00
C PRO A 86 -8.81 3.07 5.98
N PRO A 87 -7.78 3.93 5.92
CA PRO A 87 -7.69 4.97 4.88
C PRO A 87 -7.63 4.44 3.45
N LEU A 88 -7.11 3.22 3.21
CA LEU A 88 -7.16 2.60 1.88
C LEU A 88 -8.58 2.14 1.51
N LYS A 89 -9.41 1.78 2.50
CA LYS A 89 -10.84 1.51 2.28
C LYS A 89 -11.58 2.79 1.95
N ALA A 90 -11.39 3.82 2.78
CA ALA A 90 -11.97 5.15 2.54
C ALA A 90 -11.59 5.71 1.17
N LEU A 91 -10.33 5.55 0.75
CA LEU A 91 -9.89 5.98 -0.57
C LEU A 91 -10.57 5.21 -1.71
N ARG A 92 -10.73 3.89 -1.57
CA ARG A 92 -11.40 3.06 -2.58
C ARG A 92 -12.87 3.43 -2.73
N ASP A 93 -13.52 3.78 -1.64
CA ASP A 93 -14.95 4.11 -1.60
C ASP A 93 -15.21 5.61 -1.83
N ALA A 94 -14.16 6.41 -2.11
CA ALA A 94 -14.27 7.84 -2.34
C ALA A 94 -14.89 8.16 -3.70
N GLU A 95 -15.75 9.18 -3.73
CA GLU A 95 -16.22 9.77 -4.97
C GLU A 95 -15.07 10.48 -5.70
N PRO A 96 -15.05 10.50 -7.05
CA PRO A 96 -14.02 11.20 -7.81
C PRO A 96 -13.93 12.68 -7.42
N GLY A 97 -12.74 13.12 -7.00
CA GLY A 97 -12.49 14.49 -6.52
C GLY A 97 -12.43 14.62 -4.99
N ASP A 98 -12.94 13.63 -4.23
CA ASP A 98 -12.95 13.63 -2.77
C ASP A 98 -11.85 12.76 -2.15
N GLU A 99 -10.98 12.16 -2.95
CA GLU A 99 -9.99 11.16 -2.53
C GLU A 99 -9.14 11.64 -1.36
N TRP A 100 -8.64 12.87 -1.46
CA TRP A 100 -7.81 13.48 -0.41
C TRP A 100 -8.56 13.71 0.88
N ILE A 101 -9.81 14.17 0.79
CA ILE A 101 -10.65 14.47 1.95
C ILE A 101 -11.00 13.16 2.66
N ALA A 102 -11.32 12.11 1.89
CA ALA A 102 -11.62 10.78 2.42
C ALA A 102 -10.42 10.20 3.20
N VAL A 103 -9.23 10.24 2.60
CA VAL A 103 -7.99 9.77 3.26
C VAL A 103 -7.67 10.58 4.51
N ALA A 104 -7.71 11.91 4.42
CA ALA A 104 -7.36 12.78 5.54
C ALA A 104 -8.30 12.59 6.74
N ARG A 105 -9.61 12.48 6.50
CA ARG A 105 -10.61 12.19 7.55
C ARG A 105 -10.35 10.84 8.20
N ALA A 106 -10.17 9.79 7.39
CA ALA A 106 -9.89 8.46 7.90
C ALA A 106 -8.61 8.39 8.75
N ILE A 107 -7.56 9.15 8.39
CA ILE A 107 -6.34 9.23 9.18
C ILE A 107 -6.57 10.00 10.50
N ALA A 108 -7.37 11.06 10.47
CA ALA A 108 -7.71 11.82 11.67
C ALA A 108 -8.49 10.95 12.69
N ASP A 109 -9.45 10.17 12.22
CA ASP A 109 -10.27 9.28 13.04
C ASP A 109 -9.46 8.15 13.71
N LEU A 110 -8.30 7.78 13.15
CA LEU A 110 -7.41 6.78 13.77
C LEU A 110 -6.55 7.34 14.92
N ARG A 111 -6.52 8.67 15.09
CA ARG A 111 -5.71 9.34 16.12
C ARG A 111 -6.51 9.75 17.36
N THR A 112 -7.83 9.62 17.31
CA THR A 112 -8.77 9.87 18.40
C THR A 112 -9.09 8.60 19.17
#